data_AF-A0A947XE96-F1
#
_entry.id   AF-A0A947XE96-F1
#
_cell.length_a   1.000
_cell.length_b   1.000
_cell.length_c   1.000
_cell.angle_alpha   90.00
_cell.angle_beta   90.00
_cell.angle_gamma   90.00
#
_symmetry.space_group_name_H-M   'P 1'
#
loop_
_entity.id
_entity.type
_entity.pdbx_description
1 polymer ?
#
loop_
_entity_poly.entity_id
_entity_poly.type
_entity_poly.pdbx_seq_one_letter_code
_entity_poly.pdbx_strand_id
1 'polypeptide(L)'
;TSLAPAWAGFGSDCVYEHSGVDVQQFKKSRHVIGFEKLERNTGYMGALKGIGGFHLQLFSCVHYGATLTVLLGPNPNAETVTKTFNVLPALLFPAVDVAKVKAALKEVQLDALYTTQHLEPLAAEMGLTDIRVQIIDADGMSLLVFTFYGG
;
A
#
# COMPACT_ATOMS: atom_id res chain seq x y z
N THR A 1 0.24 8.55 20.00
CA THR A 1 1.70 8.37 19.89
C THR A 1 2.05 8.20 18.43
N SER A 2 2.89 9.07 17.88
CA SER A 2 3.26 9.06 16.46
C SER A 2 4.05 7.79 16.14
N LEU A 3 3.58 7.00 15.17
CA LEU A 3 4.23 5.79 14.66
C LEU A 3 5.33 6.10 13.61
N ALA A 4 5.88 7.31 13.61
CA ALA A 4 7.01 7.64 12.75
C ALA A 4 8.32 7.12 13.37
N PRO A 5 9.08 6.26 12.69
CA PRO A 5 10.42 5.85 13.14
C PRO A 5 11.36 7.05 13.30
N ALA A 6 12.32 6.95 14.23
CA ALA A 6 13.22 8.03 14.68
C ALA A 6 14.10 8.69 13.60
N TRP A 7 14.12 8.17 12.36
CA TRP A 7 14.97 8.62 11.26
C TRP A 7 14.24 9.45 10.19
N ALA A 8 12.94 9.71 10.36
CA ALA A 8 12.10 10.46 9.41
C ALA A 8 12.14 12.00 9.64
N GLY A 9 13.27 12.63 9.32
CA GLY A 9 13.45 14.09 9.40
C GLY A 9 12.74 14.87 8.27
N PHE A 10 12.16 16.04 8.61
CA PHE A 10 11.16 16.80 7.84
C PHE A 10 11.68 17.70 6.68
N GLY A 11 12.95 17.61 6.26
CA GLY A 11 13.65 18.77 5.67
C GLY A 11 14.32 18.66 4.30
N SER A 12 14.06 17.64 3.47
CA SER A 12 14.74 17.48 2.17
C SER A 12 13.84 17.82 0.98
N ASP A 13 14.37 18.46 -0.07
CA ASP A 13 13.64 18.76 -1.30
C ASP A 13 13.21 17.48 -2.04
N CYS A 14 11.90 17.33 -2.23
CA CYS A 14 11.21 16.17 -2.81
C CYS A 14 11.24 16.21 -4.35
N VAL A 15 12.05 15.39 -5.01
CA VAL A 15 11.98 15.15 -6.46
C VAL A 15 11.66 13.67 -6.70
N TYR A 16 10.54 13.42 -7.38
CA TYR A 16 9.88 12.11 -7.60
C TYR A 16 10.68 11.06 -8.40
N GLU A 17 11.98 11.27 -8.66
CA GLU A 17 12.74 10.48 -9.63
C GLU A 17 13.12 9.06 -9.16
N HIS A 18 12.98 8.74 -7.87
CA HIS A 18 13.46 7.46 -7.32
C HIS A 18 12.46 6.68 -6.47
N SER A 19 11.17 7.00 -6.54
CA SER A 19 10.19 6.26 -5.77
C SER A 19 9.83 4.93 -6.40
N GLY A 20 9.95 3.84 -5.64
CA GLY A 20 9.38 2.54 -6.02
C GLY A 20 7.85 2.55 -6.18
N VAL A 21 7.19 3.67 -5.87
CA VAL A 21 5.74 3.89 -5.97
C VAL A 21 5.41 4.84 -7.11
N ASP A 22 4.70 4.36 -8.14
CA ASP A 22 4.23 5.21 -9.22
C ASP A 22 2.88 5.87 -8.87
N VAL A 23 2.95 7.03 -8.22
CA VAL A 23 1.76 7.83 -7.87
C VAL A 23 0.99 8.31 -9.12
N GLN A 24 1.64 8.43 -10.29
CA GLN A 24 0.95 8.76 -11.54
C GLN A 24 0.07 7.61 -12.02
N GLN A 25 0.42 6.37 -11.66
CA GLN A 25 -0.41 5.19 -11.93
C GLN A 25 -1.76 5.30 -11.23
N PHE A 26 -1.80 5.82 -10.00
CA PHE A 26 -3.07 6.11 -9.31
C PHE A 26 -3.92 7.15 -10.07
N LYS A 27 -3.33 8.25 -10.55
CA LYS A 27 -4.06 9.27 -11.36
C LYS A 27 -4.72 8.67 -12.61
N LYS A 28 -3.98 7.79 -13.29
CA LYS A 28 -4.35 7.27 -14.60
C LYS A 28 -5.16 5.97 -14.53
N SER A 29 -5.27 5.37 -13.35
CA SER A 29 -5.94 4.08 -13.18
C SER A 29 -7.46 4.20 -13.24
N ARG A 30 -8.08 3.36 -14.07
CA ARG A 30 -9.54 3.16 -14.12
C ARG A 30 -10.15 2.59 -12.83
N HIS A 31 -9.31 2.11 -11.91
CA HIS A 31 -9.72 1.51 -10.65
C HIS A 31 -9.84 2.54 -9.52
N VAL A 32 -9.38 3.78 -9.73
CA VAL A 32 -9.39 4.85 -8.73
C VAL A 32 -10.40 5.93 -9.13
N ILE A 33 -11.13 6.47 -8.16
CA ILE A 33 -12.02 7.63 -8.32
C ILE A 33 -11.74 8.68 -7.25
N GLY A 34 -12.01 9.96 -7.57
CA GLY A 34 -12.01 11.06 -6.60
C GLY A 34 -10.63 11.47 -6.07
N PHE A 35 -9.59 11.40 -6.90
CA PHE A 35 -8.24 11.75 -6.49
C PHE A 35 -8.00 13.27 -6.60
N GLU A 36 -8.06 13.97 -5.48
CA GLU A 36 -7.92 15.43 -5.45
C GLU A 36 -6.56 15.83 -4.82
N LYS A 37 -5.76 16.59 -5.60
CA LYS A 37 -4.43 17.14 -5.26
C LYS A 37 -3.38 16.12 -4.77
N LEU A 38 -2.80 15.42 -5.73
CA LEU A 38 -1.52 14.70 -5.53
C LEU A 38 -0.29 15.61 -5.46
N GLU A 39 -0.39 16.84 -5.94
CA GLU A 39 0.78 17.67 -6.11
C GLU A 39 1.12 18.34 -4.77
N ARG A 40 2.25 17.89 -4.18
CA ARG A 40 2.92 18.37 -2.96
C ARG A 40 2.55 17.71 -1.62
N ASN A 41 1.65 16.72 -1.60
CA ASN A 41 1.33 15.99 -0.35
C ASN A 41 2.10 14.67 -0.24
N THR A 42 2.37 14.21 0.98
CA THR A 42 2.91 12.87 1.29
C THR A 42 1.82 11.88 1.72
N GLY A 43 0.58 12.36 1.88
CA GLY A 43 -0.60 11.57 2.16
C GLY A 43 -1.68 11.82 1.11
N TYR A 44 -2.34 10.76 0.68
CA TYR A 44 -3.35 10.80 -0.38
C TYR A 44 -4.55 9.94 -0.03
N MET A 45 -5.73 10.38 -0.44
CA MET A 45 -6.98 9.68 -0.18
C MET A 45 -7.81 9.60 -1.44
N GLY A 46 -8.61 8.55 -1.56
CA GLY A 46 -9.52 8.35 -2.68
C GLY A 46 -10.38 7.11 -2.47
N ALA A 47 -10.99 6.63 -3.55
CA ALA A 47 -11.72 5.37 -3.51
C ALA A 47 -11.29 4.41 -4.62
N LEU A 48 -11.21 3.13 -4.24
CA LEU A 48 -11.02 1.99 -5.12
C LEU A 48 -12.39 1.49 -5.60
N LYS A 49 -12.61 1.52 -6.92
CA LYS A 49 -13.88 1.19 -7.55
C LYS A 49 -14.35 -0.22 -7.17
N GLY A 50 -15.48 -0.28 -6.47
CA GLY A 50 -16.10 -1.54 -6.03
C GLY A 50 -15.31 -2.27 -4.94
N ILE A 51 -14.47 -1.57 -4.17
CA ILE A 51 -13.82 -2.07 -2.95
C ILE A 51 -14.17 -1.14 -1.79
N GLY A 52 -13.68 0.11 -1.80
CA GLY A 52 -13.87 1.05 -0.71
C GLY A 52 -12.91 2.23 -0.76
N GLY A 53 -12.89 3.04 0.31
CA GLY A 53 -11.95 4.15 0.44
C GLY A 53 -10.51 3.67 0.65
N PHE A 54 -9.52 4.49 0.32
CA PHE A 54 -8.13 4.23 0.68
C PHE A 54 -7.41 5.49 1.14
N HIS A 55 -6.34 5.27 1.90
CA HIS A 55 -5.35 6.26 2.29
C HIS A 55 -3.95 5.73 1.95
N LEU A 56 -3.21 6.43 1.12
CA LEU A 56 -1.81 6.15 0.77
C LEU A 56 -0.92 7.17 1.48
N GLN A 57 0.04 6.69 2.26
CA GLN A 57 1.07 7.51 2.89
C GLN A 57 2.44 7.11 2.36
N LEU A 58 3.18 8.07 1.82
CA LEU A 58 4.56 7.89 1.37
C LEU A 58 5.52 8.23 2.51
N PHE A 59 6.60 7.46 2.63
CA PHE A 59 7.63 7.68 3.65
C PHE A 59 8.85 8.40 3.05
N SER A 60 9.21 9.55 3.63
CA SER A 60 10.37 10.40 3.25
C SER A 60 10.30 10.98 1.83
N CYS A 61 11.08 12.03 1.54
CA CYS A 61 11.12 12.66 0.21
C CYS A 61 11.84 11.83 -0.88
N VAL A 62 12.43 10.70 -0.50
CA VAL A 62 13.01 9.71 -1.43
C VAL A 62 12.08 8.50 -1.62
N HIS A 63 10.90 8.50 -0.98
CA HIS A 63 9.91 7.40 -1.01
C HIS A 63 10.56 6.04 -0.73
N TYR A 64 11.28 5.93 0.40
CA TYR A 64 11.88 4.70 0.96
C TYR A 64 10.80 3.71 1.45
N GLY A 65 9.62 3.73 0.86
CA GLY A 65 8.48 2.93 1.28
C GLY A 65 7.16 3.70 1.22
N ALA A 66 6.08 2.95 1.38
CA ALA A 66 4.76 3.50 1.53
C ALA A 66 3.88 2.58 2.37
N THR A 67 2.79 3.15 2.88
CA THR A 67 1.69 2.40 3.48
C THR A 67 0.41 2.75 2.74
N LEU A 68 -0.23 1.74 2.16
CA LEU A 68 -1.59 1.85 1.66
C LEU A 68 -2.55 1.20 2.65
N THR A 69 -3.53 1.97 3.12
CA THR A 69 -4.65 1.50 3.93
C THR A 69 -5.90 1.50 3.09
N VAL A 70 -6.59 0.37 2.98
CA VAL A 70 -7.84 0.22 2.23
C VAL A 70 -8.96 -0.11 3.20
N LEU A 71 -10.03 0.67 3.18
CA LEU A 71 -11.25 0.41 3.93
C LEU A 71 -12.03 -0.71 3.24
N LEU A 72 -12.12 -1.88 3.87
CA LEU A 72 -12.81 -3.04 3.29
C LEU A 72 -14.30 -3.13 3.68
N GLY A 73 -14.73 -2.37 4.69
CA GLY A 73 -16.08 -2.45 5.24
C GLY A 73 -16.15 -3.25 6.54
N PRO A 74 -17.35 -3.42 7.11
CA PRO A 74 -17.57 -4.30 8.26
C PRO A 74 -17.51 -5.77 7.81
N ASN A 75 -16.71 -6.59 8.48
CA ASN A 75 -16.56 -8.04 8.25
C ASN A 75 -16.28 -8.39 6.77
N PRO A 76 -15.11 -8.03 6.23
CA PRO A 76 -14.79 -8.28 4.83
C PRO A 76 -14.73 -9.78 4.54
N ASN A 77 -15.38 -10.19 3.46
CA ASN A 77 -15.27 -11.56 2.96
C ASN A 77 -13.98 -11.77 2.16
N ALA A 78 -13.65 -13.03 1.90
CA ALA A 78 -12.47 -13.42 1.13
C ALA A 78 -12.44 -12.82 -0.28
N GLU A 79 -13.60 -12.62 -0.91
CA GLU A 79 -13.72 -12.03 -2.23
C GLU A 79 -13.24 -10.57 -2.25
N THR A 80 -13.66 -9.76 -1.28
CA THR A 80 -13.25 -8.36 -1.15
C THR A 80 -11.74 -8.24 -0.92
N VAL A 81 -11.16 -9.08 -0.07
CA VAL A 81 -9.71 -9.10 0.17
C VAL A 81 -8.95 -9.52 -1.09
N THR A 82 -9.39 -10.59 -1.76
CA THR A 82 -8.78 -11.09 -3.01
C THR A 82 -8.85 -10.06 -4.12
N LYS A 83 -10.00 -9.38 -4.28
CA LYS A 83 -10.16 -8.30 -5.25
C LYS A 83 -9.19 -7.15 -4.96
N THR A 84 -9.00 -6.84 -3.68
CA THR A 84 -8.02 -5.85 -3.24
C THR A 84 -6.61 -6.27 -3.62
N PHE A 85 -6.17 -7.49 -3.30
CA PHE A 85 -4.85 -8.03 -3.69
C PHE A 85 -4.63 -8.09 -5.21
N ASN A 86 -5.68 -8.17 -6.02
CA ASN A 86 -5.56 -8.11 -7.47
C ASN A 86 -5.34 -6.69 -8.03
N VAL A 87 -5.87 -5.68 -7.34
CA VAL A 87 -5.80 -4.28 -7.76
C VAL A 87 -4.55 -3.60 -7.20
N LEU A 88 -4.29 -3.79 -5.91
CA LEU A 88 -3.28 -3.08 -5.12
C LEU A 88 -1.87 -3.11 -5.74
N PRO A 89 -1.34 -4.27 -6.19
CA PRO A 89 -0.01 -4.33 -6.76
C PRO A 89 0.14 -3.49 -8.03
N ALA A 90 -0.88 -3.48 -8.89
CA ALA A 90 -0.89 -2.72 -10.14
C ALA A 90 -1.10 -1.21 -9.95
N LEU A 91 -1.28 -0.76 -8.72
CA LEU A 91 -1.30 0.66 -8.39
C LEU A 91 0.01 1.12 -7.75
N LEU A 92 0.71 0.23 -7.05
CA LEU A 92 1.90 0.57 -6.27
C LEU A 92 3.22 0.25 -6.97
N PHE A 93 3.26 -0.74 -7.85
CA PHE A 93 4.51 -1.28 -8.38
C PHE A 93 4.58 -1.22 -9.91
N PRO A 94 5.78 -1.11 -10.49
CA PRO A 94 5.98 -1.20 -11.93
C PRO A 94 5.56 -2.57 -12.45
N ALA A 95 5.15 -2.64 -13.72
CA ALA A 95 4.57 -3.85 -14.33
C ALA A 95 5.45 -5.11 -14.17
N VAL A 96 6.78 -4.95 -14.14
CA VAL A 96 7.76 -6.04 -13.97
C VAL A 96 7.66 -6.68 -12.59
N ASP A 97 7.28 -5.93 -11.55
CA ASP A 97 7.18 -6.42 -10.18
C ASP A 97 5.75 -6.76 -9.77
N VAL A 98 4.74 -6.24 -10.48
CA VAL A 98 3.31 -6.56 -10.21
C VAL A 98 3.06 -8.06 -10.16
N ALA A 99 3.67 -8.84 -11.06
CA ALA A 99 3.48 -10.28 -11.11
C ALA A 99 4.02 -10.98 -9.85
N LYS A 100 5.19 -10.57 -9.37
CA LYS A 100 5.85 -11.10 -8.16
C LYS A 100 5.02 -10.80 -6.91
N VAL A 101 4.61 -9.55 -6.75
CA VAL A 101 3.78 -9.11 -5.61
C VAL A 101 2.45 -9.85 -5.59
N LYS A 102 1.81 -10.05 -6.76
CA LYS A 102 0.57 -10.84 -6.85
C LYS A 102 0.76 -12.31 -6.50
N ALA A 103 1.89 -12.91 -6.86
CA ALA A 103 2.19 -14.29 -6.49
C ALA A 103 2.32 -14.41 -4.97
N ALA A 104 3.12 -13.56 -4.35
CA ALA A 104 3.29 -13.54 -2.89
C ALA A 104 1.98 -13.31 -2.13
N LEU A 105 1.14 -12.37 -2.59
CA LEU A 105 -0.16 -12.10 -1.95
C LEU A 105 -1.16 -13.27 -2.05
N LYS A 106 -1.00 -14.19 -3.01
CA LYS A 106 -1.85 -15.40 -3.10
C LYS A 106 -1.47 -16.46 -2.07
N GLU A 107 -0.24 -16.44 -1.58
CA GLU A 107 0.26 -17.37 -0.57
C GLU A 107 -0.16 -16.96 0.85
N VAL A 108 -0.64 -15.72 1.00
CA VAL A 108 -1.13 -15.19 2.28
C VAL A 108 -2.44 -15.86 2.66
N GLN A 109 -2.45 -16.48 3.84
CA GLN A 109 -3.66 -17.06 4.43
C GLN A 109 -4.56 -15.94 4.94
N LEU A 110 -5.78 -15.85 4.39
CA LEU A 110 -6.69 -14.72 4.65
C LEU A 110 -7.17 -14.66 6.11
N ASP A 111 -7.31 -15.80 6.76
CA ASP A 111 -7.63 -15.94 8.19
C ASP A 111 -6.48 -15.52 9.11
N ALA A 112 -5.23 -15.60 8.62
CA ALA A 112 -4.05 -15.14 9.35
C ALA A 112 -3.79 -13.62 9.22
N LEU A 113 -4.54 -12.90 8.36
CA LEU A 113 -4.29 -11.48 8.08
C LEU A 113 -4.52 -10.55 9.28
N TYR A 114 -5.27 -10.96 10.30
CA TYR A 114 -5.41 -10.19 11.55
C TYR A 114 -4.13 -10.16 12.39
N THR A 115 -3.11 -10.93 11.97
CA THR A 115 -1.74 -10.82 12.44
C THR A 115 -0.86 -10.34 11.29
N THR A 116 0.10 -9.45 11.57
CA THR A 116 1.06 -8.97 10.57
C THR A 116 1.75 -10.13 9.84
N GLN A 117 1.57 -10.18 8.53
CA GLN A 117 2.26 -11.12 7.65
C GLN A 117 3.43 -10.41 6.96
N HIS A 118 4.64 -10.86 7.23
CA HIS A 118 5.85 -10.40 6.54
C HIS A 118 6.07 -11.23 5.27
N LEU A 119 6.27 -10.54 4.14
CA LEU A 119 6.56 -11.14 2.84
C LEU A 119 8.07 -11.09 2.58
N GLU A 120 8.86 -11.63 3.51
CA GLU A 120 10.33 -11.55 3.48
C GLU A 120 10.95 -12.06 2.16
N PRO A 121 10.51 -13.18 1.55
CA PRO A 121 11.06 -13.64 0.27
C PRO A 121 10.84 -12.62 -0.85
N LEU A 122 9.66 -11.99 -0.89
CA LEU A 122 9.35 -10.95 -1.86
C LEU A 122 10.19 -9.68 -1.60
N ALA A 123 10.36 -9.29 -0.34
CA ALA A 123 11.19 -8.15 0.03
C ALA A 123 12.63 -8.35 -0.47
N ALA A 124 13.22 -9.52 -0.21
CA ALA A 124 14.55 -9.87 -0.68
C ALA A 124 14.64 -9.87 -2.23
N GLU A 125 13.65 -10.45 -2.92
CA GLU A 125 13.61 -10.48 -4.40
C GLU A 125 13.52 -9.08 -5.02
N MET A 126 12.83 -8.15 -4.35
CA MET A 126 12.62 -6.78 -4.81
C MET A 126 13.71 -5.81 -4.33
N GLY A 127 14.69 -6.27 -3.54
CA GLY A 127 15.69 -5.39 -2.93
C GLY A 127 15.09 -4.40 -1.92
N LEU A 128 14.02 -4.81 -1.24
CA LEU A 128 13.32 -4.04 -0.21
C LEU A 128 13.69 -4.55 1.18
N THR A 129 13.64 -3.67 2.18
CA THR A 129 13.96 -4.03 3.57
C THR A 129 12.86 -4.88 4.20
N ASP A 130 11.59 -4.55 3.92
CA ASP A 130 10.44 -5.28 4.44
C ASP A 130 9.21 -5.00 3.59
N ILE A 131 8.33 -5.99 3.49
CA ILE A 131 7.00 -5.88 2.90
C ILE A 131 6.06 -6.62 3.83
N ARG A 132 4.96 -5.99 4.23
CA ARG A 132 4.01 -6.56 5.16
C ARG A 132 2.57 -6.26 4.77
N VAL A 133 1.70 -7.17 5.16
CA VAL A 133 0.26 -7.05 4.96
C VAL A 133 -0.48 -7.49 6.22
N GLN A 134 -1.55 -6.78 6.57
CA GLN A 134 -2.42 -7.13 7.68
C GLN A 134 -3.82 -6.53 7.50
N ILE A 135 -4.78 -7.08 8.23
CA ILE A 135 -6.09 -6.48 8.47
C ILE A 135 -6.13 -5.98 9.91
N ILE A 136 -6.56 -4.74 10.09
CA ILE A 136 -6.79 -4.12 11.40
C ILE A 136 -8.28 -3.78 11.51
N ASP A 137 -8.92 -4.14 12.61
CA ASP A 137 -10.25 -3.63 12.93
C ASP A 137 -10.14 -2.32 13.72
N ALA A 138 -10.83 -1.30 13.23
CA ALA A 138 -10.93 0.01 13.87
C ALA A 138 -12.37 0.52 13.71
N ASP A 139 -13.00 0.92 14.82
CA ASP A 139 -14.33 1.54 14.84
C ASP A 139 -15.41 0.75 14.07
N GLY A 140 -15.39 -0.59 14.18
CA GLY A 140 -16.35 -1.48 13.52
C GLY A 140 -16.08 -1.71 12.02
N MET A 141 -14.93 -1.26 11.52
CA MET A 141 -14.51 -1.40 10.13
C MET A 141 -13.19 -2.15 10.05
N SER A 142 -13.04 -3.00 9.03
CA SER A 142 -11.78 -3.68 8.76
C SER A 142 -10.97 -2.90 7.71
N LEU A 143 -9.69 -2.70 8.00
CA LEU A 143 -8.73 -1.97 7.19
C LEU A 143 -7.64 -2.92 6.72
N LEU A 144 -7.46 -3.08 5.41
CA LEU A 144 -6.28 -3.74 4.88
C LEU A 144 -5.12 -2.75 4.85
N VAL A 145 -4.05 -3.06 5.57
CA VAL A 145 -2.82 -2.28 5.58
C VAL A 145 -1.74 -3.05 4.83
N PHE A 146 -1.27 -2.47 3.73
CA PHE A 146 -0.14 -2.97 2.96
C PHE A 146 1.01 -1.96 3.08
N THR A 147 2.14 -2.39 3.61
CA THR A 147 3.30 -1.53 3.84
C THR A 147 4.54 -2.17 3.22
N PHE A 148 5.43 -1.34 2.68
CA PHE A 148 6.75 -1.77 2.25
C PHE A 148 7.78 -0.67 2.51
N TYR A 149 9.04 -1.07 2.61
CA TYR A 149 10.17 -0.22 2.91
C TYR A 149 11.30 -0.47 1.91
N GLY A 150 11.88 0.61 1.38
CA GLY A 150 13.02 0.61 0.48
C GLY A 150 14.26 -0.02 1.13
N GLY A 151 15.16 -0.52 0.29
CA GLY A 151 16.50 -1.01 0.65
C GLY A 151 17.60 0.00 0.36
#